data_AF-A0A9Q6VPJ3-F1
#
_entry.id   AF-A0A9Q6VPJ3-F1
#
_cell.length_a   1.000
_cell.length_b   1.000
_cell.length_c   1.000
_cell.angle_alpha   90.00
_cell.angle_beta   90.00
_cell.angle_gamma   90.00
#
_symmetry.space_group_name_H-M   'P 1'
#
loop_
_entity.id
_entity.type
_entity.pdbx_description
1 polymer ?
#
loop_
_entity_poly.entity_id
_entity_poly.type
_entity_poly.pdbx_seq_one_letter_code
_entity_poly.pdbx_strand_id
1 'polypeptide(L)'
;MNPATEMREALVDAVESAKGQVAFASAMSTSERPVSQQIVSYWLKRGFLPAELVVRAELITGVSRFRLRPDVFCIPKDLESIQAA
;
A
#
# COMPACT_ATOMS: atom_id res chain seq x y z
N MET A 1 7.85 -15.95 5.51
CA MET A 1 8.00 -14.48 5.41
C MET A 1 6.81 -13.86 6.14
N ASN A 2 7.00 -12.82 6.95
CA ASN A 2 5.93 -12.23 7.77
C ASN A 2 5.15 -11.21 6.92
N PRO A 3 3.82 -11.35 6.72
CA PRO A 3 3.01 -10.43 5.92
C PRO A 3 3.17 -8.96 6.33
N ALA A 4 3.40 -8.68 7.62
CA ALA A 4 3.62 -7.32 8.10
C ALA A 4 4.94 -6.70 7.63
N THR A 5 5.95 -7.53 7.35
CA THR A 5 7.22 -7.08 6.78
C THR A 5 7.06 -6.79 5.28
N GLU A 6 6.36 -7.67 4.55
CA GLU A 6 6.10 -7.50 3.12
C GLU A 6 5.27 -6.24 2.83
N MET A 7 4.25 -5.94 3.64
CA MET A 7 3.48 -4.70 3.51
C MET A 7 4.33 -3.44 3.67
N ARG A 8 5.26 -3.47 4.64
CA ARG A 8 6.17 -2.34 4.88
C ARG A 8 7.12 -2.15 3.71
N GLU A 9 7.73 -3.23 3.23
CA GLU A 9 8.62 -3.21 2.07
C GLU A 9 7.89 -2.70 0.82
N ALA A 10 6.68 -3.20 0.55
CA ALA A 10 5.86 -2.72 -0.56
C ALA A 10 5.51 -1.23 -0.46
N LEU A 11 5.25 -0.73 0.75
CA LEU A 11 5.02 0.71 0.96
C LEU A 11 6.30 1.53 0.74
N VAL A 12 7.46 1.02 1.15
CA VAL A 12 8.76 1.66 0.85
C VAL A 12 8.99 1.71 -0.66
N ASP A 13 8.83 0.59 -1.36
CA ASP A 13 8.95 0.51 -2.82
C ASP A 13 8.03 1.52 -3.53
N ALA A 14 6.78 1.68 -3.04
CA ALA A 14 5.81 2.61 -3.61
C ALA A 14 6.24 4.08 -3.40
N VAL A 15 6.76 4.41 -2.21
CA VAL A 15 7.27 5.76 -1.91
C VAL A 15 8.51 6.07 -2.74
N GLU A 16 9.42 5.11 -2.91
CA GLU A 16 10.61 5.27 -3.75
C GLU A 16 10.25 5.43 -5.23
N SER A 17 9.31 4.63 -5.74
CA SER A 17 8.80 4.73 -7.12
C SER A 17 8.15 6.08 -7.40
N ALA A 18 7.50 6.67 -6.40
CA ALA A 18 6.94 8.02 -6.46
C ALA A 18 8.00 9.14 -6.31
N LYS A 19 9.29 8.81 -6.17
CA LYS A 19 10.42 9.74 -5.95
C LYS A 19 10.41 10.43 -4.58
N GLY A 20 9.96 9.70 -3.56
CA GLY A 20 10.05 10.10 -2.15
C GLY A 20 8.72 10.52 -1.52
N GLN A 21 8.76 10.74 -0.20
CA GLN A 21 7.55 10.90 0.62
C GLN A 21 6.72 12.13 0.27
N VAL A 22 7.33 13.25 -0.14
CA VAL A 22 6.62 14.47 -0.53
C VAL A 22 5.85 14.26 -1.84
N ALA A 23 6.50 13.67 -2.84
CA ALA A 23 5.88 13.38 -4.13
C ALA A 23 4.79 12.31 -3.99
N PHE A 24 5.02 11.27 -3.18
CA PHE A 24 4.00 10.29 -2.83
C PHE A 24 2.80 10.93 -2.12
N ALA A 25 3.02 11.82 -1.15
CA ALA A 25 1.94 12.53 -0.45
C ALA A 25 1.09 13.37 -1.43
N SER A 26 1.73 14.10 -2.33
CA SER A 26 1.04 14.87 -3.37
C SER A 26 0.22 13.96 -4.29
N ALA A 27 0.78 12.83 -4.73
CA ALA A 27 0.10 11.84 -5.57
C ALA A 27 -1.11 11.19 -4.87
N MET A 28 -1.03 10.98 -3.56
CA MET A 28 -2.12 10.40 -2.76
C MET A 28 -3.19 11.41 -2.36
N SER A 29 -2.92 12.71 -2.51
CA SER A 29 -3.86 13.77 -2.14
C SER A 29 -5.01 13.87 -3.14
N THR A 30 -6.20 14.14 -2.61
CA THR A 30 -7.37 14.60 -3.40
C THR A 30 -7.89 15.90 -2.79
N SER A 31 -8.80 16.59 -3.50
CA SER A 31 -9.43 17.82 -2.99
C SER A 31 -10.16 17.61 -1.65
N GLU A 32 -10.69 16.41 -1.42
CA GLU A 32 -11.41 16.04 -0.20
C GLU A 32 -10.49 15.48 0.88
N ARG A 33 -9.33 14.94 0.49
CA ARG A 33 -8.37 14.31 1.40
C ARG A 33 -6.94 14.74 1.07
N PRO A 34 -6.49 15.87 1.62
CA PRO A 34 -5.08 16.25 1.55
C PRO A 34 -4.24 15.27 2.35
N VAL A 35 -3.15 14.79 1.75
CA VAL A 35 -2.16 13.90 2.40
C VAL A 35 -0.87 14.68 2.56
N SER A 36 -0.40 14.80 3.80
CA SER A 36 0.89 15.43 4.10
C SER A 36 2.03 14.41 4.12
N GLN A 37 3.26 14.87 3.91
CA GLN A 37 4.45 14.03 4.05
C GLN A 37 4.56 13.40 5.46
N GLN A 38 4.10 14.10 6.50
CA GLN A 38 4.09 13.58 7.88
C GLN A 38 3.18 12.35 8.03
N ILE A 39 2.02 12.36 7.36
CA ILE A 39 1.10 11.22 7.32
C ILE A 39 1.75 10.04 6.60
N VAL A 40 2.47 10.28 5.50
CA VAL A 40 3.24 9.23 4.81
C VAL A 40 4.33 8.64 5.71
N SER A 41 5.06 9.49 6.43
CA SER A 41 6.05 9.05 7.43
C SER A 41 5.41 8.18 8.51
N TYR A 42 4.21 8.53 8.98
CA TYR A 42 3.46 7.72 9.93
C TYR A 42 3.07 6.35 9.36
N TRP A 43 2.60 6.27 8.12
CA TRP A 43 2.30 5.00 7.46
C TRP A 43 3.53 4.09 7.32
N LEU A 44 4.69 4.67 6.96
CA LEU A 44 5.96 3.93 6.87
C LEU A 44 6.38 3.37 8.24
N LYS A 45 6.25 4.16 9.31
CA LYS A 45 6.55 3.71 10.68
C LYS A 45 5.59 2.60 11.13
N ARG A 46 4.31 2.72 10.78
CA ARG A 46 3.30 1.68 11.06
C ARG A 46 3.48 0.43 10.20
N GLY A 47 4.02 0.59 8.99
CA GLY A 47 4.28 -0.47 8.04
C GLY A 47 3.11 -0.85 7.13
N PHE A 48 2.10 0.01 6.97
CA PHE A 48 0.99 -0.26 6.05
C PHE A 48 0.36 1.02 5.49
N LEU A 49 -0.20 0.89 4.28
CA LEU A 49 -1.00 1.93 3.61
C LEU A 49 -2.49 1.77 3.94
N PRO A 50 -3.26 2.86 4.17
CA PRO A 50 -4.71 2.78 4.29
C PRO A 50 -5.34 2.14 3.03
N ALA A 51 -6.31 1.25 3.23
CA ALA A 51 -6.86 0.40 2.16
C ALA A 51 -7.47 1.24 1.03
N GLU A 52 -8.10 2.35 1.38
CA GLU A 52 -8.75 3.29 0.48
C GLU A 52 -7.78 4.03 -0.46
N LEU A 53 -6.47 4.03 -0.15
CA LEU A 53 -5.43 4.62 -1.00
C LEU A 53 -4.67 3.57 -1.84
N VAL A 54 -4.88 2.27 -1.61
CA VAL A 54 -4.08 1.21 -2.25
C VAL A 54 -4.22 1.21 -3.76
N VAL A 55 -5.45 1.30 -4.27
CA VAL A 55 -5.68 1.29 -5.73
C VAL A 55 -5.03 2.51 -6.39
N ARG A 56 -5.10 3.68 -5.73
CA ARG A 56 -4.42 4.90 -6.21
C ARG A 56 -2.90 4.72 -6.20
N ALA A 57 -2.34 4.16 -5.13
CA ALA A 57 -0.91 3.88 -5.03
C ALA A 57 -0.44 2.91 -6.13
N GLU A 58 -1.19 1.83 -6.38
CA GLU A 58 -0.88 0.87 -7.45
C GLU A 58 -0.88 1.54 -8.84
N LEU A 59 -1.89 2.36 -9.14
CA LEU A 59 -1.97 3.07 -10.44
C LEU A 59 -0.83 4.06 -10.65
N ILE A 60 -0.33 4.69 -9.59
CA ILE A 60 0.72 5.72 -9.68
C ILE A 60 2.13 5.12 -9.61
N THR A 61 2.32 4.09 -8.79
CA THR A 61 3.65 3.54 -8.46
C THR A 61 3.94 2.22 -9.14
N GLY A 62 2.91 1.53 -9.66
CA GLY A 62 3.03 0.18 -10.21
C GLY A 62 3.18 -0.92 -9.14
N VAL A 63 3.22 -0.58 -7.85
CA VAL A 63 3.31 -1.58 -6.78
C VAL A 63 1.96 -2.26 -6.58
N SER A 64 1.94 -3.58 -6.78
CA SER A 64 0.73 -4.40 -6.72
C SER A 64 -0.04 -4.27 -5.40
N ARG A 65 -1.37 -4.15 -5.49
CA ARG A 65 -2.27 -4.12 -4.32
C ARG A 65 -2.14 -5.36 -3.42
N PHE A 66 -1.82 -6.50 -4.02
CA PHE A 66 -1.62 -7.78 -3.32
C PHE A 66 -0.34 -7.78 -2.47
N ARG A 67 0.64 -6.92 -2.78
CA ARG A 67 1.82 -6.67 -1.93
C ARG A 67 1.56 -5.59 -0.87
N LEU A 68 0.84 -4.54 -1.24
CA LEU A 68 0.56 -3.41 -0.34
C LEU A 68 -0.37 -3.79 0.82
N ARG A 69 -1.43 -4.57 0.54
CA ARG A 69 -2.43 -5.01 1.52
C ARG A 69 -2.93 -6.44 1.21
N PRO A 70 -2.08 -7.47 1.37
CA PRO A 70 -2.48 -8.87 1.21
C PRO A 70 -3.63 -9.25 2.16
N ASP A 71 -3.70 -8.63 3.33
CA ASP A 71 -4.78 -8.82 4.31
C ASP A 71 -6.16 -8.36 3.82
N VAL A 72 -6.22 -7.52 2.77
CA VAL A 72 -7.46 -7.03 2.17
C VAL A 72 -7.72 -7.64 0.80
N PHE A 73 -6.67 -7.80 0.00
CA PHE A 73 -6.79 -8.17 -1.42
C PHE A 73 -6.46 -9.63 -1.72
N CYS A 74 -5.76 -10.34 -0.84
CA CYS A 74 -5.49 -11.76 -1.04
C CYS A 74 -6.55 -12.62 -0.35
N ILE A 75 -6.73 -13.82 -0.89
CA ILE A 75 -7.59 -14.82 -0.28
C ILE A 75 -6.78 -15.52 0.82
N PRO A 76 -7.34 -15.68 2.02
CA PRO A 76 -6.71 -16.45 3.08
C PRO A 76 -6.36 -17.87 2.60
N LYS A 77 -5.17 -18.36 2.95
CA LYS A 77 -4.65 -19.65 2.47
C LYS A 77 -5.56 -20.83 2.80
N ASP A 78 -6.27 -20.75 3.92
CA ASP A 78 -7.26 -21.74 4.36
C ASP A 78 -8.46 -21.84 3.42
N LEU A 79 -8.71 -20.81 2.60
CA LEU A 79 -9.81 -20.76 1.63
C LEU A 79 -9.36 -21.01 0.18
N GLU A 80 -8.07 -21.19 -0.09
CA GLU A 80 -7.55 -21.46 -1.45
C GLU A 80 -8.14 -22.75 -2.05
N SER A 81 -8.46 -23.75 -1.21
CA SER A 81 -9.07 -25.03 -1.61
C SER A 81 -10.46 -24.88 -2.23
N ILE A 82 -11.17 -23.77 -1.99
CA ILE A 82 -12.55 -23.55 -2.48
C ILE A 82 -12.56 -23.00 -3.92
N GLN A 83 -11.47 -22.36 -4.37
CA GLN A 83 -11.40 -21.73 -5.70
C GLN A 83 -11.00 -22.69 -6.84
N ALA A 84 -10.58 -23.92 -6.53
CA ALA A 84 -10.12 -24.89 -7.52
C ALA A 84 -11.23 -25.83 -8.07
N ALA A 85 -12.51 -25.54 -7.78
CA ALA A 85 -13.69 -26.29 -8.23
C ALA A 85 -14.57 -25.45 -9.15
#